data_AF-A0A0D0B802-F1
#
_entry.id   AF-A0A0D0B802-F1
#
_cell.length_a   1.000
_cell.length_b   1.000
_cell.length_c   1.000
_cell.angle_alpha   90.00
_cell.angle_beta   90.00
_cell.angle_gamma   90.00
#
_symmetry.space_group_name_H-M   'P 1'
#
loop_
_entity.id
_entity.type
_entity.pdbx_description
1 polymer ?
#
loop_
_entity_poly.entity_id
_entity_poly.type
_entity_poly.pdbx_seq_one_letter_code
_entity_poly.pdbx_strand_id
1 'polypeptide(L)'
;NWRSEKTRKKKASKLGQKWTARLVIEQLRKKEIIEKTGAMPGSKTFVKRYQTTLTAVMASLSKEELEEAQNTAIEWSAKAPPAAVQADFAKKKALCLMKDLASKLWKQTGMKNFILSAWKEEDEVQINGIDFNEKLEGNSFTDTKDWKPMLSEWNAYAGEEFNVDLNNDNNESEGEVKKGKKKGKKKNDYPLEVDSYGLPVIPDVKELNLESKKRLIRTFLTKHYRLCSQQPKASVPWALVRKAQGDFIAVKFLPTGWKLNNPSKIRLADTDQLLELW
;
A
#
# COMPACT_ATOMS: atom_id res chain seq x y z
N ASN A 1 15.95 12.36 -41.97
CA ASN A 1 15.85 11.31 -40.94
C ASN A 1 14.85 11.70 -39.85
N TRP A 2 13.54 11.58 -40.16
CA TRP A 2 12.47 11.76 -39.17
C TRP A 2 12.31 10.45 -38.41
N ARG A 3 12.93 10.33 -37.23
CA ARG A 3 12.59 9.25 -36.30
C ARG A 3 11.29 9.65 -35.60
N SER A 4 10.22 8.97 -35.97
CA SER A 4 8.94 9.03 -35.29
C SER A 4 9.10 8.51 -33.86
N GLU A 5 9.30 9.46 -32.95
CA GLU A 5 9.17 9.21 -31.53
C GLU A 5 7.70 8.84 -31.27
N LYS A 6 7.44 7.53 -31.20
CA LYS A 6 6.15 6.97 -30.80
C LYS A 6 5.84 7.46 -29.39
N THR A 7 5.30 8.67 -29.30
CA THR A 7 4.71 9.23 -28.09
C THR A 7 3.55 8.32 -27.73
N ARG A 8 3.83 7.41 -26.80
CA ARG A 8 2.82 6.56 -26.17
C ARG A 8 1.76 7.48 -25.58
N LYS A 9 0.65 7.68 -26.29
CA LYS A 9 -0.50 8.47 -25.84
C LYS A 9 -0.77 8.12 -24.37
N LYS A 10 -0.64 9.10 -23.47
CA LYS A 10 -1.02 8.93 -22.06
C LYS A 10 -2.46 8.44 -22.07
N LYS A 11 -2.73 7.26 -21.48
CA LYS A 11 -4.09 6.75 -21.36
C LYS A 11 -4.95 7.84 -20.72
N ALA A 12 -6.13 8.08 -21.29
CA ALA A 12 -7.11 8.99 -20.74
C ALA A 12 -7.38 8.67 -19.26
N SER A 13 -7.71 9.68 -18.48
CA SER A 13 -8.08 9.52 -17.07
C SER A 13 -9.20 8.49 -16.95
N LYS A 14 -9.08 7.55 -16.01
CA LYS A 14 -10.11 6.55 -15.75
C LYS A 14 -11.31 7.11 -15.01
N LEU A 15 -11.26 8.38 -14.61
CA LEU A 15 -12.36 9.06 -13.92
C LEU A 15 -13.54 9.25 -14.87
N GLY A 16 -14.68 8.69 -14.48
CA GLY A 16 -15.90 8.71 -15.27
C GLY A 16 -16.02 7.56 -16.28
N GLN A 17 -15.14 6.56 -16.25
CA GLN A 17 -15.33 5.35 -17.06
C GLN A 17 -16.56 4.58 -16.56
N LYS A 18 -17.61 4.54 -17.39
CA LYS A 18 -18.83 3.75 -17.15
C LYS A 18 -18.55 2.24 -17.24
N TRP A 19 -19.40 1.44 -16.59
CA TRP A 19 -19.40 0.00 -16.79
C TRP A 19 -19.75 -0.32 -18.24
N THR A 20 -19.15 -1.38 -18.77
CA THR A 20 -19.39 -1.87 -20.13
C THR A 20 -19.73 -3.34 -20.06
N ALA A 21 -20.45 -3.87 -21.05
CA ALA A 21 -20.75 -5.30 -21.11
C ALA A 21 -19.49 -6.17 -20.99
N ARG A 22 -18.37 -5.74 -21.59
CA ARG A 22 -17.06 -6.40 -21.46
C ARG A 22 -16.57 -6.46 -20.01
N LEU A 23 -16.70 -5.37 -19.25
CA LEU A 23 -16.30 -5.35 -17.83
C LEU A 23 -17.24 -6.19 -16.96
N VAL A 24 -18.54 -6.18 -17.26
CA VAL A 24 -19.52 -7.04 -16.59
C VAL A 24 -19.18 -8.50 -16.82
N ILE A 25 -18.98 -8.92 -18.08
CA ILE A 25 -18.59 -10.29 -18.44
C ILE A 25 -17.27 -10.68 -17.79
N GLU A 26 -16.27 -9.79 -17.80
CA GLU A 26 -14.99 -10.04 -17.13
C GLU A 26 -15.16 -10.34 -15.63
N GLN A 27 -16.11 -9.68 -14.96
CA GLN A 27 -16.39 -9.93 -13.54
C GLN A 27 -17.22 -11.19 -13.33
N LEU A 28 -18.32 -11.36 -14.06
CA LEU A 28 -19.24 -12.49 -13.87
C LEU A 28 -18.61 -13.82 -14.28
N ARG A 29 -17.80 -13.84 -15.34
CA ARG A 29 -17.15 -15.05 -15.88
C ARG A 29 -15.66 -15.15 -15.54
N LYS A 30 -15.21 -14.44 -14.51
CA LYS A 30 -13.79 -14.37 -14.11
C LYS A 30 -13.14 -15.74 -13.92
N LYS A 31 -13.85 -16.68 -13.28
CA LYS A 31 -13.35 -18.06 -13.04
C LYS A 31 -13.13 -18.79 -14.37
N GLU A 32 -14.12 -18.78 -15.24
CA GLU A 32 -14.07 -19.38 -16.59
C GLU A 32 -12.92 -18.78 -17.41
N ILE A 33 -12.73 -17.46 -17.39
CA ILE A 33 -11.66 -16.79 -18.14
C ILE A 33 -10.29 -17.21 -17.61
N ILE A 34 -10.11 -17.28 -16.28
CA ILE A 34 -8.84 -17.69 -15.67
C ILE A 34 -8.51 -19.14 -16.05
N GLU A 35 -9.50 -20.03 -15.98
CA GLU A 35 -9.37 -21.44 -16.36
C GLU A 35 -9.00 -21.59 -17.85
N LYS A 36 -9.78 -20.97 -18.75
CA LYS A 36 -9.51 -20.98 -20.20
C LYS A 36 -8.20 -20.30 -20.58
N THR A 37 -7.67 -19.40 -19.74
CA THR A 37 -6.35 -18.79 -19.98
C THR A 37 -5.23 -19.83 -19.81
N GLY A 38 -5.45 -20.86 -18.97
CA GLY A 38 -4.54 -22.00 -18.81
C GLY A 38 -3.14 -21.63 -18.33
N ALA A 39 -2.99 -20.50 -17.64
CA ALA A 39 -1.72 -20.00 -17.14
C ALA A 39 -1.86 -19.41 -15.74
N MET A 40 -0.78 -19.42 -14.96
CA MET A 40 -0.79 -18.87 -13.61
C MET A 40 -1.08 -17.36 -13.64
N PRO A 41 -2.07 -16.85 -12.88
CA PRO A 41 -2.34 -15.42 -12.75
C PRO A 41 -1.08 -14.63 -12.38
N GLY A 42 -0.81 -13.56 -13.13
CA GLY A 42 0.37 -12.72 -12.93
C GLY A 42 1.63 -13.15 -13.70
N SER A 43 1.63 -14.32 -14.35
CA SER A 43 2.70 -14.69 -15.28
C SER A 43 2.67 -13.87 -16.57
N LYS A 44 3.82 -13.73 -17.26
CA LYS A 44 3.88 -13.06 -18.58
C LYS A 44 2.95 -13.73 -19.59
N THR A 45 2.89 -15.06 -19.55
CA THR A 45 2.02 -15.87 -20.42
C THR A 45 0.55 -15.59 -20.15
N PHE A 46 0.14 -15.53 -18.88
CA PHE A 46 -1.23 -15.16 -18.50
C PHE A 46 -1.59 -13.77 -19.00
N VAL A 47 -0.75 -12.76 -18.75
CA VAL A 47 -1.01 -11.39 -19.21
C VAL A 47 -1.14 -11.31 -20.74
N LYS A 48 -0.32 -12.06 -21.49
CA LYS A 48 -0.38 -12.11 -22.96
C LYS A 48 -1.66 -12.77 -23.47
N ARG A 49 -2.13 -13.86 -22.81
CA ARG A 49 -3.28 -14.66 -23.26
C ARG A 49 -4.62 -14.13 -22.78
N TYR A 50 -4.68 -13.54 -21.59
CA TYR A 50 -5.93 -13.18 -20.91
C TYR A 50 -6.88 -12.33 -21.76
N GLN A 51 -6.37 -11.32 -22.48
CA GLN A 51 -7.22 -10.48 -23.32
C GLN A 51 -7.77 -11.22 -24.54
N THR A 52 -6.98 -12.12 -25.13
CA THR A 52 -7.44 -12.99 -26.22
C THR A 52 -8.49 -13.97 -25.72
N THR A 53 -8.27 -14.58 -24.55
CA THR A 53 -9.24 -15.48 -23.91
C THR A 53 -10.55 -14.77 -23.59
N LEU A 54 -10.50 -13.58 -22.99
CA LEU A 54 -11.70 -12.77 -22.73
C LEU A 54 -12.48 -12.47 -24.02
N THR A 55 -11.79 -12.07 -25.09
CA THR A 55 -12.43 -11.81 -26.38
C THR A 55 -13.06 -13.08 -26.97
N ALA A 56 -12.41 -14.24 -26.85
CA ALA A 56 -12.96 -15.52 -27.29
C ALA A 56 -14.20 -15.93 -26.48
N VAL A 57 -14.17 -15.76 -25.15
CA VAL A 57 -15.33 -16.00 -24.28
C VAL A 57 -16.49 -15.11 -24.70
N MET A 58 -16.26 -13.81 -24.91
CA MET A 58 -17.31 -12.90 -25.39
C MET A 58 -17.88 -13.30 -26.74
N ALA A 59 -17.04 -13.78 -27.67
CA ALA A 59 -17.48 -14.20 -29.01
C ALA A 59 -18.30 -15.51 -28.98
N SER A 60 -18.14 -16.33 -27.94
CA SER A 60 -18.93 -17.55 -27.75
C SER A 60 -20.28 -17.32 -27.05
N LEU A 61 -20.54 -16.11 -26.57
CA LEU A 61 -21.81 -15.79 -25.91
C LEU A 61 -22.94 -15.66 -26.92
N SER A 62 -24.15 -16.06 -26.51
CA SER A 62 -25.36 -15.83 -27.28
C SER A 62 -25.69 -14.33 -27.37
N LYS A 63 -26.61 -13.97 -28.26
CA LYS A 63 -27.07 -12.57 -28.37
C LYS A 63 -27.76 -12.13 -27.08
N GLU A 64 -28.54 -13.03 -26.49
CA GLU A 64 -29.29 -12.82 -25.24
C GLU A 64 -28.32 -12.59 -24.07
N GLU A 65 -27.27 -13.40 -23.93
CA GLU A 65 -26.25 -13.23 -22.89
C GLU A 65 -25.48 -11.90 -23.03
N LEU A 66 -25.22 -11.47 -24.27
CA LEU A 66 -24.58 -10.19 -24.55
C LEU A 66 -25.50 -9.02 -24.22
N GLU A 67 -26.79 -9.12 -24.53
CA GLU A 67 -27.80 -8.11 -24.21
C GLU A 67 -28.00 -7.99 -22.69
N GLU A 68 -28.07 -9.10 -21.97
CA GLU A 68 -28.14 -9.10 -20.49
C GLU A 68 -26.92 -8.39 -19.88
N ALA A 69 -25.72 -8.67 -20.38
CA ALA A 69 -24.51 -7.99 -19.93
C ALA A 69 -24.50 -6.48 -20.25
N GLN A 70 -25.11 -6.06 -21.36
CA GLN A 70 -25.30 -4.64 -21.68
C GLN A 70 -26.27 -3.97 -20.72
N ASN A 71 -27.41 -4.61 -20.44
CA ASN A 71 -28.41 -4.09 -19.50
C ASN A 71 -27.83 -3.96 -18.10
N THR A 72 -27.07 -4.98 -17.65
CA THR A 72 -26.35 -4.94 -16.38
C THR A 72 -25.31 -3.82 -16.35
N ALA A 73 -24.58 -3.60 -17.45
CA ALA A 73 -23.62 -2.50 -17.52
C ALA A 73 -24.28 -1.12 -17.43
N ILE A 74 -25.46 -0.95 -18.03
CA ILE A 74 -26.26 0.28 -17.91
C ILE A 74 -26.69 0.46 -16.45
N GLU A 75 -27.25 -0.57 -15.83
CA GLU A 75 -27.69 -0.52 -14.43
C GLU A 75 -26.52 -0.19 -13.49
N TRP A 76 -25.40 -0.91 -13.59
CA TRP A 76 -24.23 -0.69 -12.74
C TRP A 76 -23.60 0.69 -12.95
N SER A 77 -23.76 1.28 -14.14
CA SER A 77 -23.31 2.65 -14.41
C SER A 77 -24.24 3.72 -13.87
N ALA A 78 -25.54 3.42 -13.73
CA ALA A 78 -26.55 4.35 -13.24
C ALA A 78 -26.67 4.33 -11.70
N LYS A 79 -26.57 3.14 -11.10
CA LYS A 79 -26.67 2.92 -9.65
C LYS A 79 -25.28 2.63 -9.08
N ALA A 80 -24.97 1.35 -8.88
CA ALA A 80 -23.68 0.82 -8.50
C ALA A 80 -23.68 -0.69 -8.79
N PRO A 81 -22.52 -1.33 -9.01
CA PRO A 81 -22.44 -2.78 -9.07
C PRO A 81 -22.65 -3.40 -7.67
N PRO A 82 -22.88 -4.72 -7.55
CA PRO A 82 -23.03 -5.41 -6.27
C PRO A 82 -21.82 -5.20 -5.34
N ALA A 83 -22.03 -5.28 -4.02
CA ALA A 83 -21.01 -5.01 -3.01
C ALA A 83 -19.71 -5.83 -3.21
N ALA A 84 -19.83 -7.12 -3.55
CA ALA A 84 -18.66 -7.97 -3.83
C ALA A 84 -17.83 -7.47 -5.03
N VAL A 85 -18.50 -6.96 -6.06
CA VAL A 85 -17.84 -6.35 -7.23
C VAL A 85 -17.19 -5.02 -6.85
N GLN A 86 -17.87 -4.19 -6.05
CA GLN A 86 -17.29 -2.95 -5.50
C GLN A 86 -16.02 -3.25 -4.70
N ALA A 87 -16.03 -4.25 -3.82
CA ALA A 87 -14.88 -4.65 -3.02
C ALA A 87 -13.69 -5.14 -3.87
N ASP A 88 -13.93 -6.02 -4.86
CA ASP A 88 -12.86 -6.47 -5.79
C ASP A 88 -12.29 -5.29 -6.61
N PHE A 89 -13.16 -4.37 -7.04
CA PHE A 89 -12.74 -3.19 -7.79
C PHE A 89 -11.94 -2.22 -6.91
N ALA A 90 -12.38 -2.01 -5.66
CA ALA A 90 -11.71 -1.15 -4.70
C ALA A 90 -10.27 -1.63 -4.45
N LYS A 91 -10.09 -2.92 -4.12
CA LYS A 91 -8.77 -3.57 -3.93
C LYS A 91 -7.81 -3.31 -5.08
N LYS A 92 -8.31 -3.34 -6.32
CA LYS A 92 -7.48 -3.28 -7.53
C LYS A 92 -7.27 -1.88 -8.07
N LYS A 93 -8.26 -0.99 -7.91
CA LYS A 93 -8.36 0.26 -8.67
C LYS A 93 -8.50 1.50 -7.80
N ALA A 94 -8.98 1.40 -6.55
CA ALA A 94 -9.31 2.57 -5.73
C ALA A 94 -8.15 3.56 -5.62
N LEU A 95 -6.94 3.08 -5.27
CA LEU A 95 -5.76 3.94 -5.16
C LEU A 95 -5.39 4.64 -6.48
N CYS A 96 -5.56 3.96 -7.61
CA CYS A 96 -5.30 4.53 -8.93
C CYS A 96 -6.34 5.60 -9.28
N LEU A 97 -7.62 5.34 -8.98
CA LEU A 97 -8.71 6.28 -9.22
C LEU A 97 -8.55 7.54 -8.36
N MET A 98 -8.26 7.38 -7.07
CA MET A 98 -8.00 8.49 -6.16
C MET A 98 -6.78 9.31 -6.59
N LYS A 99 -5.72 8.65 -7.07
CA LYS A 99 -4.55 9.35 -7.63
C LYS A 99 -4.93 10.17 -8.86
N ASP A 100 -5.67 9.58 -9.79
CA ASP A 100 -6.12 10.27 -10.99
C ASP A 100 -7.03 11.46 -10.60
N LEU A 101 -7.81 11.34 -9.52
CA LEU A 101 -8.76 12.37 -9.06
C LEU A 101 -8.02 13.55 -8.48
N ALA A 102 -7.15 13.29 -7.51
CA ALA A 102 -6.30 14.31 -6.91
C ALA A 102 -5.45 15.02 -7.99
N SER A 103 -4.89 14.25 -8.93
CA SER A 103 -4.10 14.82 -10.03
C SER A 103 -4.94 15.68 -10.97
N LYS A 104 -6.19 15.29 -11.26
CA LYS A 104 -7.09 16.05 -12.13
C LYS A 104 -7.54 17.35 -11.46
N LEU A 105 -7.99 17.28 -10.22
CA LEU A 105 -8.39 18.45 -9.43
C LEU A 105 -7.25 19.45 -9.31
N TRP A 106 -6.05 19.00 -8.91
CA TRP A 106 -4.90 19.90 -8.84
C TRP A 106 -4.58 20.58 -10.18
N LYS A 107 -4.53 19.84 -11.28
CA LYS A 107 -4.19 20.42 -12.59
C LYS A 107 -5.22 21.40 -13.13
N GLN A 108 -6.51 21.15 -12.84
CA GLN A 108 -7.59 21.95 -13.41
C GLN A 108 -7.98 23.13 -12.52
N THR A 109 -7.83 23.00 -11.20
CA THR A 109 -8.35 23.97 -10.25
C THR A 109 -7.36 24.37 -9.16
N GLY A 110 -6.14 23.82 -9.16
CA GLY A 110 -5.12 24.09 -8.14
C GLY A 110 -5.38 23.42 -6.79
N MET A 111 -6.46 22.63 -6.65
CA MET A 111 -6.87 22.03 -5.38
C MET A 111 -5.84 21.03 -4.83
N LYS A 112 -5.49 21.18 -3.55
CA LYS A 112 -4.81 20.15 -2.75
C LYS A 112 -5.87 19.28 -2.08
N ASN A 113 -5.65 17.96 -2.06
CA ASN A 113 -6.64 17.01 -1.56
C ASN A 113 -6.01 16.04 -0.58
N PHE A 114 -6.72 15.76 0.50
CA PHE A 114 -6.49 14.64 1.40
C PHE A 114 -7.77 13.81 1.42
N ILE A 115 -7.68 12.51 1.16
CA ILE A 115 -8.85 11.65 0.95
C ILE A 115 -8.89 10.61 2.07
N LEU A 116 -9.93 10.68 2.91
CA LEU A 116 -10.33 9.58 3.78
C LEU A 116 -11.36 8.73 3.03
N SER A 117 -11.19 7.42 3.09
CA SER A 117 -12.06 6.47 2.40
C SER A 117 -12.22 5.21 3.24
N ALA A 118 -13.40 4.61 3.16
CA ALA A 118 -13.71 3.33 3.74
C ALA A 118 -14.48 2.47 2.73
N TRP A 119 -14.22 1.17 2.71
CA TRP A 119 -15.05 0.21 1.98
C TRP A 119 -15.11 -1.12 2.73
N LYS A 120 -16.22 -1.84 2.56
CA LYS A 120 -16.40 -3.15 3.16
C LYS A 120 -15.83 -4.26 2.28
N GLU A 121 -15.09 -5.15 2.88
CA GLU A 121 -14.55 -6.39 2.31
C GLU A 121 -15.05 -7.55 3.16
N GLU A 122 -16.07 -8.26 2.69
CA GLU A 122 -16.75 -9.30 3.48
C GLU A 122 -17.26 -8.68 4.79
N ASP A 123 -16.73 -9.09 5.94
CA ASP A 123 -17.11 -8.55 7.26
C ASP A 123 -16.11 -7.52 7.80
N GLU A 124 -15.01 -7.24 7.09
CA GLU A 124 -14.02 -6.26 7.49
C GLU A 124 -14.22 -4.90 6.79
N VAL A 125 -14.10 -3.81 7.55
CA VAL A 125 -14.08 -2.46 6.98
C VAL A 125 -12.63 -2.05 6.75
N GLN A 126 -12.31 -1.74 5.50
CA GLN A 126 -11.01 -1.23 5.11
C GLN A 126 -11.01 0.29 5.14
N ILE A 127 -10.21 0.90 6.01
CA ILE A 127 -10.08 2.35 6.14
C ILE A 127 -8.73 2.82 5.59
N ASN A 128 -8.75 3.91 4.83
CA ASN A 128 -7.55 4.50 4.24
C ASN A 128 -7.57 6.03 4.27
N GLY A 129 -6.49 6.63 4.80
CA GLY A 129 -6.09 8.00 4.51
C GLY A 129 -5.08 8.04 3.36
N ILE A 130 -5.38 8.79 2.31
CA ILE A 130 -4.59 8.88 1.09
C ILE A 130 -4.26 10.34 0.79
N ASP A 131 -2.95 10.58 0.65
CA ASP A 131 -2.38 11.88 0.33
C ASP A 131 -1.47 11.76 -0.91
N PHE A 132 -1.63 12.69 -1.85
CA PHE A 132 -0.81 12.81 -3.04
C PHE A 132 -0.12 14.17 -3.17
N ASN A 133 -0.27 15.08 -2.19
CA ASN A 133 0.17 16.46 -2.31
C ASN A 133 1.69 16.61 -2.51
N GLU A 134 2.50 15.73 -1.90
CA GLU A 134 3.94 15.63 -2.13
C GLU A 134 4.30 15.46 -3.62
N LYS A 135 3.47 14.73 -4.36
CA LYS A 135 3.66 14.44 -5.79
C LYS A 135 3.04 15.48 -6.71
N LEU A 136 2.35 16.47 -6.14
CA LEU A 136 1.57 17.50 -6.84
C LEU A 136 2.09 18.90 -6.45
N GLU A 137 3.42 19.06 -6.32
CA GLU A 137 4.07 20.34 -6.00
C GLU A 137 3.58 20.95 -4.68
N GLY A 138 3.65 20.18 -3.60
CA GLY A 138 3.33 20.62 -2.25
C GLY A 138 3.95 19.71 -1.20
N ASN A 139 3.71 20.00 0.07
CA ASN A 139 4.11 19.11 1.16
C ASN A 139 3.02 18.07 1.41
N SER A 140 3.41 16.88 1.90
CA SER A 140 2.41 15.91 2.37
C SER A 140 1.69 16.47 3.60
N PHE A 141 0.37 16.47 3.55
CA PHE A 141 -0.49 16.77 4.70
C PHE A 141 -0.28 15.73 5.81
N THR A 142 -0.24 14.45 5.45
CA THR A 142 -0.09 13.36 6.44
C THR A 142 1.26 13.32 7.13
N ASP A 143 2.31 13.87 6.50
CA ASP A 143 3.63 13.99 7.11
C ASP A 143 3.83 15.30 7.90
N THR A 144 3.01 16.33 7.64
CA THR A 144 3.18 17.67 8.24
C THR A 144 2.12 18.03 9.28
N LYS A 145 1.02 17.26 9.39
CA LYS A 145 -0.09 17.54 10.28
C LYS A 145 -0.50 16.28 11.05
N ASP A 146 -0.90 16.47 12.31
CA ASP A 146 -1.56 15.41 13.07
C ASP A 146 -3.02 15.30 12.62
N TRP A 147 -3.32 14.25 11.88
CA TRP A 147 -4.65 13.97 11.33
C TRP A 147 -5.34 12.81 12.06
N LYS A 148 -4.73 12.28 13.13
CA LYS A 148 -5.32 11.21 13.94
C LYS A 148 -6.69 11.57 14.53
N PRO A 149 -6.95 12.82 14.98
CA PRO A 149 -8.29 13.19 15.44
C PRO A 149 -9.35 13.01 14.35
N MET A 150 -9.05 13.42 13.11
CA MET A 150 -9.95 13.22 11.96
C MET A 150 -10.14 11.73 11.63
N LEU A 151 -9.08 10.92 11.77
CA LEU A 151 -9.17 9.48 11.57
C LEU A 151 -10.07 8.81 12.61
N SER A 152 -10.02 9.24 13.87
CA SER A 152 -10.88 8.70 14.93
C SER A 152 -12.36 8.93 14.61
N GLU A 153 -12.73 10.16 14.27
CA GLU A 153 -14.10 10.51 13.85
C GLU A 153 -14.52 9.75 12.60
N TRP A 154 -13.61 9.61 11.62
CA TRP A 154 -13.87 8.84 10.41
C TRP A 154 -14.08 7.35 10.70
N ASN A 155 -13.33 6.76 11.63
CA ASN A 155 -13.50 5.36 12.02
C ASN A 155 -14.85 5.14 12.72
N ALA A 156 -15.26 6.04 13.62
CA ALA A 156 -16.56 5.98 14.26
C ALA A 156 -17.69 6.04 13.22
N TYR A 157 -17.65 7.04 12.33
CA TYR A 157 -18.61 7.17 11.23
C TYR A 157 -18.65 5.93 10.33
N ALA A 158 -17.48 5.43 9.89
CA ALA A 158 -17.43 4.23 9.05
C ALA A 158 -17.94 2.99 9.78
N GLY A 159 -17.68 2.88 11.08
CA GLY A 159 -18.18 1.80 11.91
C GLY A 159 -19.71 1.78 11.99
N GLU A 160 -20.32 2.94 12.22
CA GLU A 160 -21.78 3.10 12.22
C GLU A 160 -22.39 2.73 10.85
N GLU A 161 -21.87 3.31 9.76
CA GLU A 161 -22.39 3.08 8.41
C GLU A 161 -22.27 1.62 7.95
N PHE A 162 -21.18 0.94 8.32
CA PHE A 162 -20.96 -0.46 7.96
C PHE A 162 -21.47 -1.47 9.00
N ASN A 163 -22.03 -0.97 10.12
CA ASN A 163 -22.45 -1.76 11.27
C ASN A 163 -21.32 -2.64 11.84
N VAL A 164 -20.15 -2.06 12.05
CA VAL A 164 -18.95 -2.71 12.62
C VAL A 164 -18.38 -1.82 13.71
N ASP A 165 -18.05 -2.37 14.88
CA ASP A 165 -17.34 -1.62 15.91
C ASP A 165 -15.86 -1.50 15.54
N LEU A 166 -15.47 -0.33 15.06
CA LEU A 166 -14.10 0.00 14.66
C LEU A 166 -13.33 0.76 15.76
N ASN A 167 -13.96 0.98 16.92
CA ASN A 167 -13.39 1.72 18.05
C ASN A 167 -12.87 0.79 19.17
N ASN A 168 -13.21 -0.51 19.12
CA ASN A 168 -12.81 -1.49 20.14
C ASN A 168 -11.57 -2.30 19.77
N ASP A 169 -10.48 -1.64 19.37
CA ASP A 169 -9.14 -2.25 19.28
C ASP A 169 -8.42 -2.15 20.64
N ASN A 170 -9.06 -2.72 21.67
CA ASN A 170 -8.39 -3.16 22.90
C ASN A 170 -8.14 -4.67 22.78
N ASN A 171 -7.27 -5.10 21.85
CA ASN A 171 -6.69 -6.44 21.89
C ASN A 171 -5.35 -6.51 21.14
N GLU A 172 -4.27 -6.55 21.91
CA GLU A 172 -3.09 -7.32 21.57
C GLU A 172 -3.47 -8.81 21.49
N SER A 173 -3.77 -9.37 20.32
CA SER A 173 -3.22 -10.68 19.90
C SER A 173 -3.53 -10.98 18.43
N GLU A 174 -2.66 -11.80 17.87
CA GLU A 174 -2.52 -12.13 16.45
C GLU A 174 -3.73 -12.89 15.89
N GLY A 175 -4.39 -12.31 14.88
CA GLY A 175 -5.31 -12.96 13.96
C GLY A 175 -5.02 -12.50 12.53
N GLU A 176 -4.66 -13.43 11.65
CA GLU A 176 -4.06 -13.17 10.35
C GLU A 176 -4.99 -12.47 9.35
N VAL A 177 -4.79 -11.16 9.16
CA VAL A 177 -5.13 -10.50 7.89
C VAL A 177 -4.29 -11.16 6.80
N LYS A 178 -4.92 -12.01 5.96
CA LYS A 178 -4.31 -12.64 4.78
C LYS A 178 -3.94 -11.56 3.76
N LYS A 179 -2.78 -10.95 3.98
CA LYS A 179 -2.16 -9.96 3.10
C LYS A 179 -1.85 -10.61 1.74
N GLY A 180 -2.69 -10.34 0.76
CA GLY A 180 -2.28 -10.33 -0.64
C GLY A 180 -0.96 -9.53 -0.76
N LYS A 181 0.05 -10.16 -1.36
CA LYS A 181 1.45 -9.67 -1.44
C LYS A 181 1.54 -8.16 -1.68
N LYS A 182 1.73 -7.40 -0.59
CA LYS A 182 2.08 -5.98 -0.64
C LYS A 182 3.47 -5.87 -1.27
N LYS A 183 3.57 -5.27 -2.47
CA LYS A 183 4.80 -4.56 -2.82
C LYS A 183 4.98 -3.47 -1.76
N GLY A 184 6.04 -3.58 -0.98
CA GLY A 184 6.23 -2.82 0.25
C GLY A 184 6.05 -1.31 0.06
N LYS A 185 5.10 -0.74 0.81
CA LYS A 185 5.22 0.65 1.28
C LYS A 185 6.54 0.70 2.04
N LYS A 186 7.52 1.51 1.58
CA LYS A 186 8.60 1.96 2.46
C LYS A 186 7.91 2.64 3.64
N LYS A 187 7.96 2.01 4.82
CA LYS A 187 7.67 2.72 6.08
C LYS A 187 8.69 3.85 6.13
N ASN A 188 8.25 5.10 6.26
CA ASN A 188 9.09 6.29 6.25
C ASN A 188 10.33 6.06 7.17
N ASP A 189 11.50 5.91 6.56
CA ASP A 189 12.78 5.80 7.26
C ASP A 189 13.00 7.09 8.08
N TYR A 190 13.64 7.01 9.25
CA TYR A 190 14.03 8.22 9.99
C TYR A 190 15.14 8.94 9.20
N PRO A 191 15.03 10.24 8.90
CA PRO A 191 16.06 10.95 8.16
C PRO A 191 17.35 10.96 8.99
N LEU A 192 18.38 10.28 8.49
CA LEU A 192 19.71 10.24 9.10
C LEU A 192 20.70 10.88 8.15
N GLU A 193 21.39 11.92 8.66
CA GLU A 193 22.59 12.45 8.04
C GLU A 193 23.67 11.38 7.98
N VAL A 194 24.63 11.58 7.08
CA VAL A 194 25.79 10.71 6.93
C VAL A 194 27.05 11.55 7.12
N ASP A 195 28.07 10.97 7.74
CA ASP A 195 29.37 11.61 7.91
C ASP A 195 30.17 11.61 6.59
N SER A 196 31.41 12.12 6.67
CA SER A 196 32.35 12.16 5.53
C SER A 196 32.73 10.77 4.99
N TYR A 197 32.47 9.70 5.74
CA TYR A 197 32.70 8.31 5.35
C TYR A 197 31.41 7.62 4.88
N GLY A 198 30.28 8.34 4.82
CA GLY A 198 28.99 7.81 4.40
C GLY A 198 28.28 6.96 5.47
N LEU A 199 28.77 6.98 6.71
CA LEU A 199 28.16 6.28 7.84
C LEU A 199 27.02 7.13 8.43
N PRO A 200 25.88 6.52 8.79
CA PRO A 200 24.78 7.28 9.37
C PRO A 200 25.13 7.80 10.76
N VAL A 201 24.81 9.07 11.02
CA VAL A 201 25.06 9.74 12.31
C VAL A 201 23.76 9.77 13.12
N ILE A 202 23.83 9.43 14.41
CA ILE A 202 22.69 9.50 15.33
C ILE A 202 22.51 10.95 15.78
N PRO A 203 21.34 11.59 15.57
CA PRO A 203 21.06 12.95 16.04
C PRO A 203 20.75 12.96 17.54
N ASP A 204 20.67 14.14 18.16
CA ASP A 204 20.26 14.24 19.58
C ASP A 204 18.87 13.59 19.80
N VAL A 205 18.82 12.67 20.77
CA VAL A 205 17.67 11.79 21.04
C VAL A 205 16.82 12.25 22.22
N LYS A 206 17.23 13.30 22.94
CA LYS A 206 16.58 13.76 24.19
C LYS A 206 15.10 14.12 24.00
N GLU A 207 14.75 14.72 22.87
CA GLU A 207 13.38 15.18 22.57
C GLU A 207 12.55 14.18 21.75
N LEU A 208 13.10 13.01 21.42
CA LEU A 208 12.43 12.03 20.57
C LEU A 208 11.45 11.15 21.37
N ASN A 209 10.21 11.02 20.88
CA ASN A 209 9.27 10.04 21.40
C ASN A 209 9.67 8.59 21.03
N LEU A 210 9.06 7.60 21.70
CA LEU A 210 9.37 6.17 21.51
C LEU A 210 9.31 5.72 20.05
N GLU A 211 8.30 6.13 19.30
CA GLU A 211 8.13 5.69 17.91
C GLU A 211 9.21 6.29 17.01
N SER A 212 9.59 7.55 17.24
CA SER A 212 10.72 8.19 16.57
C SER A 212 12.04 7.49 16.89
N LYS A 213 12.29 7.15 18.15
CA LYS A 213 13.49 6.41 18.57
C LYS A 213 13.55 5.00 17.98
N LYS A 214 12.42 4.27 17.92
CA LYS A 214 12.32 2.97 17.24
C LYS A 214 12.62 3.07 15.74
N ARG A 215 12.12 4.12 15.09
CA ARG A 215 12.37 4.38 13.67
C ARG A 215 13.83 4.75 13.42
N LEU A 216 14.42 5.58 14.28
CA LEU A 216 15.83 5.95 14.28
C LEU A 216 16.74 4.72 14.33
N ILE A 217 16.58 3.88 15.36
CA ILE A 217 17.35 2.63 15.53
C ILE A 217 17.19 1.72 14.31
N ARG A 218 15.96 1.57 13.80
CA ARG A 218 15.68 0.77 12.62
C ARG A 218 16.43 1.27 11.40
N THR A 219 16.38 2.58 11.14
CA THR A 219 17.04 3.16 9.98
C THR A 219 18.56 3.12 10.12
N PHE A 220 19.09 3.39 11.31
CA PHE A 220 20.52 3.32 11.61
C PHE A 220 21.10 1.92 11.35
N LEU A 221 20.47 0.89 11.93
CA LEU A 221 20.87 -0.51 11.72
C LEU A 221 20.68 -0.97 10.27
N THR A 222 19.63 -0.50 9.60
CA THR A 222 19.39 -0.84 8.19
C THR A 222 20.43 -0.23 7.26
N LYS A 223 20.83 1.03 7.51
CA LYS A 223 21.89 1.69 6.74
C LYS A 223 23.24 0.98 6.94
N HIS A 224 23.61 0.70 8.18
CA HIS A 224 24.83 -0.06 8.50
C HIS A 224 24.83 -1.45 7.84
N TYR A 225 23.73 -2.21 7.96
CA TYR A 225 23.63 -3.53 7.35
C TYR A 225 23.81 -3.47 5.81
N ARG A 226 23.21 -2.48 5.14
CA ARG A 226 23.36 -2.29 3.69
C ARG A 226 24.78 -1.93 3.27
N LEU A 227 25.47 -1.14 4.09
CA LEU A 227 26.88 -0.79 3.87
C LEU A 227 27.77 -2.03 4.05
N CYS A 228 27.67 -2.73 5.17
CA CYS A 228 28.48 -3.92 5.45
C CYS A 228 28.21 -5.08 4.46
N SER A 229 26.96 -5.24 4.01
CA SER A 229 26.59 -6.26 3.02
C SER A 229 26.85 -5.84 1.57
N GLN A 230 27.22 -4.57 1.33
CA GLN A 230 27.35 -3.97 -0.01
C GLN A 230 26.09 -4.13 -0.89
N GLN A 231 24.91 -4.21 -0.24
CA GLN A 231 23.63 -4.41 -0.90
C GLN A 231 22.70 -3.23 -0.58
N PRO A 232 22.62 -2.20 -1.44
CA PRO A 232 21.95 -0.92 -1.14
C PRO A 232 20.43 -1.05 -0.94
N LYS A 233 19.84 -2.19 -1.31
CA LYS A 233 18.41 -2.49 -1.16
C LYS A 233 18.14 -3.64 -0.19
N ALA A 234 19.15 -4.15 0.51
CA ALA A 234 18.98 -5.27 1.43
C ALA A 234 18.04 -4.91 2.58
N SER A 235 17.29 -5.92 3.02
CA SER A 235 16.51 -5.89 4.24
C SER A 235 17.29 -6.60 5.33
N VAL A 236 17.34 -6.02 6.53
CA VAL A 236 17.95 -6.66 7.69
C VAL A 236 17.18 -7.94 8.02
N PRO A 237 17.84 -9.11 8.10
CA PRO A 237 17.21 -10.38 8.43
C PRO A 237 17.03 -10.49 9.95
N TRP A 238 16.09 -9.72 10.53
CA TRP A 238 15.89 -9.63 11.98
C TRP A 238 15.74 -10.97 12.71
N ALA A 239 15.17 -12.00 12.05
CA ALA A 239 15.06 -13.33 12.61
C ALA A 239 16.43 -14.04 12.76
N LEU A 240 17.36 -13.79 11.83
CA LEU A 240 18.74 -14.31 11.91
C LEU A 240 19.55 -13.49 12.92
N VAL A 241 19.42 -12.17 12.92
CA VAL A 241 20.06 -11.28 13.91
C VAL A 241 19.70 -11.71 15.34
N ARG A 242 18.43 -12.07 15.59
CA ARG A 242 18.01 -12.59 16.91
C ARG A 242 18.69 -13.91 17.27
N LYS A 243 18.86 -14.83 16.31
CA LYS A 243 19.41 -16.17 16.55
C LYS A 243 20.94 -16.16 16.68
N ALA A 244 21.61 -15.28 15.95
CA ALA A 244 23.07 -15.24 15.81
C ALA A 244 23.61 -13.81 15.94
N GLN A 245 23.20 -13.09 16.98
CA GLN A 245 23.48 -11.65 17.15
C GLN A 245 24.97 -11.29 17.04
N GLY A 246 25.85 -12.12 17.60
CA GLY A 246 27.30 -11.90 17.59
C GLY A 246 27.92 -11.88 16.18
N ASP A 247 27.28 -12.52 15.20
CA ASP A 247 27.74 -12.54 13.81
C ASP A 247 27.40 -11.24 13.07
N PHE A 248 26.45 -10.45 13.59
CA PHE A 248 25.97 -9.22 12.95
C PHE A 248 26.47 -7.96 13.68
N ILE A 249 26.56 -7.99 15.01
CA ILE A 249 26.92 -6.83 15.83
C ILE A 249 27.85 -7.31 16.94
N ALA A 250 29.03 -6.71 17.02
CA ALA A 250 29.99 -7.01 18.09
C ALA A 250 29.40 -6.64 19.46
N VAL A 251 29.66 -7.48 20.46
CA VAL A 251 29.07 -7.36 21.81
C VAL A 251 29.33 -5.99 22.45
N LYS A 252 30.46 -5.34 22.15
CA LYS A 252 30.79 -3.99 22.65
C LYS A 252 29.82 -2.88 22.24
N PHE A 253 29.02 -3.10 21.20
CA PHE A 253 28.03 -2.14 20.70
C PHE A 253 26.61 -2.43 21.19
N LEU A 254 26.46 -3.33 22.17
CA LEU A 254 25.18 -3.70 22.74
C LEU A 254 25.30 -3.69 24.27
N PRO A 255 24.29 -3.18 24.99
CA PRO A 255 24.23 -3.30 26.44
C PRO A 255 24.34 -4.75 26.92
N THR A 256 24.99 -4.94 28.06
CA THR A 256 25.30 -6.26 28.63
C THR A 256 24.03 -7.10 28.81
N GLY A 257 24.04 -8.33 28.28
CA GLY A 257 22.91 -9.27 28.40
C GLY A 257 21.75 -9.00 27.44
N TRP A 258 21.85 -8.01 26.56
CA TRP A 258 20.72 -7.64 25.70
C TRP A 258 20.61 -8.49 24.43
N LYS A 259 19.37 -8.88 24.11
CA LYS A 259 18.95 -9.53 22.87
C LYS A 259 18.27 -8.53 21.94
N LEU A 260 18.98 -8.15 20.88
CA LEU A 260 18.48 -7.27 19.83
C LEU A 260 17.31 -7.94 19.10
N ASN A 261 16.18 -7.24 19.12
CA ASN A 261 14.98 -7.61 18.41
C ASN A 261 14.68 -6.62 17.29
N ASN A 262 13.70 -6.95 16.44
CA ASN A 262 13.17 -5.97 15.48
C ASN A 262 12.81 -4.67 16.24
N PRO A 263 13.34 -3.50 15.84
CA PRO A 263 13.17 -2.25 16.57
C PRO A 263 11.73 -1.86 16.89
N SER A 264 10.75 -2.33 16.10
CA SER A 264 9.33 -2.11 16.42
C SER A 264 8.89 -2.73 17.77
N LYS A 265 9.62 -3.72 18.28
CA LYS A 265 9.32 -4.48 19.51
C LYS A 265 10.16 -4.05 20.73
N ILE A 266 11.01 -3.02 20.61
CA ILE A 266 11.85 -2.53 21.72
C ILE A 266 10.99 -1.70 22.69
N ARG A 267 11.26 -1.76 24.00
CA ARG A 267 10.58 -0.93 25.01
C ARG A 267 11.30 0.41 25.18
N LEU A 268 10.65 1.42 25.76
CA LEU A 268 11.25 2.76 25.89
C LEU A 268 12.56 2.76 26.68
N ALA A 269 12.60 2.13 27.85
CA ALA A 269 13.82 2.04 28.67
C ALA A 269 14.99 1.39 27.91
N ASP A 270 14.72 0.30 27.19
CA ASP A 270 15.73 -0.38 26.36
C ASP A 270 16.20 0.52 25.21
N THR A 271 15.29 1.29 24.62
CA THR A 271 15.56 2.20 23.50
C THR A 271 16.53 3.31 23.93
N ASP A 272 16.30 3.88 25.11
CA ASP A 272 17.14 4.94 25.67
C ASP A 272 18.52 4.41 26.03
N GLN A 273 18.59 3.23 26.67
CA GLN A 273 19.85 2.57 27.00
C GLN A 273 20.70 2.25 25.76
N LEU A 274 20.08 1.91 24.61
CA LEU A 274 20.83 1.67 23.37
C LEU A 274 21.38 2.95 22.76
N LEU A 275 20.56 3.99 22.73
CA LEU A 275 20.89 5.26 22.10
C LEU A 275 21.85 6.08 22.96
N GLU A 276 21.91 5.83 24.27
CA GLU A 276 22.93 6.40 25.15
C GLU A 276 24.28 5.70 24.99
N LEU A 277 24.30 4.41 24.63
CA LEU A 277 25.53 3.67 24.33
C LEU A 277 26.14 4.04 22.97
N TRP A 278 25.30 4.40 21.99
CA TRP A 278 25.70 4.70 20.61
C TRP A 278 25.97 6.18 20.38
#